data_AF-A0AAW4W2R3-F1
#
_entry.id   AF-A0AAW4W2R3-F1
#
_cell.length_a   1.000
_cell.length_b   1.000
_cell.length_c   1.000
_cell.angle_alpha   90.00
_cell.angle_beta   90.00
_cell.angle_gamma   90.00
#
_symmetry.space_group_name_H-M   'P 1'
#
loop_
_entity.id
_entity.type
_entity.pdbx_description
1 polymer ?
#
loop_
_entity_poly.entity_id
_entity_poly.type
_entity_poly.pdbx_seq_one_letter_code
_entity_poly.pdbx_strand_id
1 'polypeptide(L)'
;MTKRTLAMLLALLALLLTGCGNAEPKTTEAEIGSQSTDDAAALPDTTEQKPVADAPMMVMVDNTLYQSTGEVSTVDGRCGNMDGEITSQTANGTDAPTENGQSNFGTGYGYQRIDDHIEVLIDNQWIVFEQDATVPRMVMVDGKLYQETGNLPSEPFCGTPDGSITSKTANRNDVPTENNQSNFSDNRDFVFIDEDTIYVSATPDWMEFKVITDSDV
;
A
#
# COMPACT_ATOMS: atom_id res chain seq x y z
N MET A 1 -23.94 -14.56 -44.71
CA MET A 1 -25.34 -15.02 -44.86
C MET A 1 -25.50 -16.22 -43.92
N THR A 2 -26.36 -16.36 -42.92
CA THR A 2 -27.64 -15.73 -42.57
C THR A 2 -27.95 -16.06 -41.09
N LYS A 3 -28.20 -15.00 -40.31
CA LYS A 3 -29.25 -14.80 -39.28
C LYS A 3 -29.78 -16.01 -38.48
N ARG A 4 -29.62 -15.95 -37.14
CA ARG A 4 -30.55 -16.58 -36.18
C ARG A 4 -31.41 -15.49 -35.54
N THR A 5 -32.67 -15.46 -35.92
CA THR A 5 -33.74 -14.65 -35.34
C THR A 5 -34.49 -15.47 -34.29
N LEU A 6 -34.69 -14.94 -33.09
CA LEU A 6 -35.93 -15.19 -32.35
C LEU A 6 -36.21 -14.03 -31.37
N ALA A 7 -37.40 -13.47 -31.53
CA ALA A 7 -37.89 -12.25 -30.88
C ALA A 7 -38.48 -12.54 -29.49
N MET A 8 -38.32 -11.61 -28.54
CA MET A 8 -39.15 -11.52 -27.34
C MET A 8 -40.15 -10.36 -27.47
N LEU A 9 -41.41 -10.69 -27.22
CA LEU A 9 -42.60 -9.86 -27.35
C LEU A 9 -42.67 -8.77 -26.27
N LEU A 10 -42.86 -7.52 -26.70
CA LEU A 10 -43.16 -6.36 -25.87
C LEU A 10 -44.69 -6.23 -25.77
N ALA A 11 -45.26 -6.31 -24.55
CA ALA A 11 -46.69 -6.06 -24.33
C ALA A 11 -46.90 -4.65 -23.76
N LEU A 12 -47.38 -3.74 -24.61
CA LEU A 12 -47.98 -2.47 -24.25
C LEU A 12 -49.38 -2.71 -23.64
N LEU A 13 -49.70 -2.05 -22.53
CA LEU A 13 -51.08 -1.79 -22.14
C LEU A 13 -51.21 -0.33 -21.70
N ALA A 14 -52.07 0.41 -22.41
CA ALA A 14 -52.33 1.82 -22.22
C ALA A 14 -53.83 2.06 -21.92
N LEU A 15 -54.09 3.22 -21.31
CA LEU A 15 -55.36 3.94 -21.11
C LEU A 15 -56.16 3.50 -19.87
N LEU A 16 -56.61 4.41 -19.00
CA LEU A 16 -57.58 5.47 -19.31
C LEU A 16 -57.43 6.75 -18.46
N LEU A 17 -57.85 7.86 -19.08
CA LEU A 17 -58.02 9.21 -18.52
C LEU A 17 -59.34 9.34 -17.74
N THR A 18 -59.30 10.07 -16.63
CA THR A 18 -60.46 10.81 -16.07
C THR A 18 -59.98 12.14 -15.54
N GLY A 19 -60.64 13.23 -15.96
CA GLY A 19 -60.32 14.61 -15.60
C GLY A 19 -61.38 15.29 -14.71
N CYS A 20 -61.14 16.59 -14.54
CA CYS A 20 -61.94 17.68 -13.93
C CYS A 20 -61.83 17.93 -12.41
N GLY A 21 -61.11 19.01 -12.03
CA GLY A 21 -61.74 20.33 -11.83
C GLY A 21 -62.07 20.81 -10.40
N ASN A 22 -61.22 21.73 -9.90
CA ASN A 22 -61.41 22.88 -8.97
C ASN A 22 -62.26 22.79 -7.68
N ALA A 23 -61.61 23.11 -6.54
CA ALA A 23 -62.01 24.17 -5.60
C ALA A 23 -60.87 24.54 -4.62
N GLU A 24 -60.40 25.79 -4.65
CA GLU A 24 -59.74 26.48 -3.52
C GLU A 24 -60.83 26.91 -2.51
N PRO A 25 -60.55 27.13 -1.19
CA PRO A 25 -59.72 28.27 -0.79
C PRO A 25 -59.00 28.28 0.59
N LYS A 26 -58.03 29.22 0.70
CA LYS A 26 -57.58 30.05 1.86
C LYS A 26 -56.69 29.47 2.99
N THR A 27 -55.44 29.97 2.99
CA THR A 27 -54.64 30.58 4.10
C THR A 27 -54.48 29.85 5.45
N THR A 28 -53.24 29.50 5.84
CA THR A 28 -52.37 30.25 6.79
C THR A 28 -51.17 29.38 7.26
N GLU A 29 -49.97 29.92 7.01
CA GLU A 29 -48.64 29.87 7.71
C GLU A 29 -48.14 28.66 8.55
N ALA A 30 -46.87 28.29 8.24
CA ALA A 30 -45.73 27.83 9.10
C ALA A 30 -45.93 26.59 10.01
N GLU A 31 -44.98 25.67 10.26
CA GLU A 31 -43.52 25.62 10.12
C GLU A 31 -43.04 24.13 10.14
N ILE A 32 -42.11 23.81 9.23
CA ILE A 32 -40.91 22.95 9.30
C ILE A 32 -40.89 21.73 10.27
N GLY A 33 -40.71 20.55 9.67
CA GLY A 33 -40.26 19.32 10.33
C GLY A 33 -39.75 18.30 9.32
N SER A 34 -38.61 18.58 8.69
CA SER A 34 -37.93 17.63 7.79
C SER A 34 -36.95 16.79 8.61
N GLN A 35 -37.25 15.51 8.83
CA GLN A 35 -36.30 14.55 9.38
C GLN A 35 -35.61 13.81 8.23
N SER A 36 -34.39 14.25 7.90
CA SER A 36 -33.38 13.42 7.23
C SER A 36 -32.65 12.61 8.31
N THR A 37 -32.45 11.32 8.06
CA THR A 37 -31.53 10.48 8.83
C THR A 37 -30.35 10.14 7.92
N ASP A 38 -29.32 10.98 7.97
CA ASP A 38 -27.98 10.64 7.51
C ASP A 38 -27.23 10.05 8.71
N ASP A 39 -27.09 8.72 8.73
CA ASP A 39 -26.12 8.03 9.60
C ASP A 39 -24.73 8.14 8.95
N ALA A 40 -24.14 9.33 9.05
CA ALA A 40 -22.71 9.51 8.85
C ALA A 40 -22.02 9.19 10.19
N ALA A 41 -21.41 8.00 10.28
CA ALA A 41 -20.49 7.67 11.36
C ALA A 41 -19.41 8.75 11.42
N ALA A 42 -19.39 9.52 12.51
CA ALA A 42 -18.35 10.49 12.79
C ALA A 42 -17.02 9.75 12.94
N LEU A 43 -16.08 10.04 12.04
CA LEU A 43 -14.66 9.71 12.20
C LEU A 43 -14.14 10.39 13.48
N PRO A 44 -13.26 9.73 14.26
CA PRO A 44 -12.70 10.34 15.46
C PRO A 44 -11.87 11.58 15.09
N ASP A 45 -12.01 12.61 15.93
CA ASP A 45 -11.28 13.88 15.90
C ASP A 45 -9.79 13.61 16.13
N THR A 46 -9.03 13.47 15.05
CA THR A 46 -7.57 13.34 15.08
C THR A 46 -7.01 14.68 15.55
N THR A 47 -6.53 14.72 16.79
CA THR A 47 -5.75 15.85 17.29
C THR A 47 -4.42 15.86 16.53
N GLU A 48 -4.43 16.50 15.35
CA GLU A 48 -3.27 16.62 14.48
C GLU A 48 -2.16 17.42 15.16
N GLN A 49 -1.21 16.71 15.76
CA GLN A 49 0.11 17.25 15.97
C GLN A 49 0.84 17.19 14.63
N LYS A 50 0.79 18.31 13.92
CA LYS A 50 1.59 18.56 12.72
C LYS A 50 3.06 18.11 12.94
N PRO A 51 3.69 17.42 11.98
CA PRO A 51 5.07 16.96 12.08
C PRO A 51 6.03 18.08 12.51
N VAL A 52 6.97 17.77 13.40
CA VAL A 52 8.06 18.69 13.76
C VAL A 52 8.92 18.89 12.51
N ALA A 53 8.99 20.14 12.04
CA ALA A 53 9.42 20.48 10.67
C ALA A 53 10.86 20.14 10.26
N ASP A 54 11.68 19.56 11.14
CA ASP A 54 13.12 19.29 10.88
C ASP A 54 13.51 17.80 10.88
N ALA A 55 12.62 16.87 11.26
CA ALA A 55 12.91 15.44 11.24
C ALA A 55 12.12 14.73 10.13
N PRO A 56 12.72 13.76 9.42
CA PRO A 56 11.98 12.97 8.44
C PRO A 56 10.87 12.18 9.14
N MET A 57 9.71 12.07 8.50
CA MET A 57 8.62 11.24 9.01
C MET A 57 9.04 9.78 8.98
N MET A 58 8.89 9.09 10.10
CA MET A 58 9.30 7.70 10.28
C MET A 58 8.22 6.89 11.01
N VAL A 59 8.08 5.62 10.63
CA VAL A 59 7.17 4.65 11.26
C VAL A 59 7.83 3.28 11.33
N MET A 60 7.61 2.56 12.42
CA MET A 60 8.08 1.19 12.59
C MET A 60 6.91 0.21 12.35
N VAL A 61 7.05 -0.67 11.37
CA VAL A 61 6.06 -1.69 11.00
C VAL A 61 6.77 -3.02 10.81
N ASP A 62 6.28 -4.10 11.42
CA ASP A 62 6.88 -5.44 11.35
C ASP A 62 8.40 -5.44 11.56
N ASN A 63 8.85 -4.75 12.62
CA ASN A 63 10.26 -4.59 13.00
C ASN A 63 11.14 -3.96 11.91
N THR A 64 10.53 -3.23 10.98
CA THR A 64 11.18 -2.50 9.90
C THR A 64 10.90 -1.02 10.07
N LEU A 65 11.98 -0.23 10.10
CA LEU A 65 11.89 1.23 10.11
C LEU A 65 11.65 1.71 8.67
N TYR A 66 10.56 2.43 8.48
CA TYR A 66 10.25 3.10 7.23
C TYR A 66 10.37 4.62 7.38
N GLN A 67 10.91 5.29 6.36
CA GLN A 67 11.09 6.72 6.29
C GLN A 67 10.38 7.28 5.06
N SER A 68 9.69 8.42 5.23
CA SER A 68 9.00 9.07 4.12
C SER A 68 10.00 9.57 3.09
N THR A 69 9.70 9.32 1.81
CA THR A 69 10.42 9.91 0.68
C THR A 69 9.94 11.33 0.36
N GLY A 70 8.81 11.73 0.95
CA GLY A 70 8.09 12.96 0.60
C GLY A 70 7.29 12.87 -0.71
N GLU A 71 7.31 11.72 -1.38
CA GLU A 71 6.58 11.52 -2.62
C GLU A 71 5.12 11.12 -2.36
N VAL A 72 4.23 11.62 -3.23
CA VAL A 72 2.83 11.23 -3.26
C VAL A 72 2.69 10.06 -4.22
N SER A 73 2.03 8.98 -3.80
CA SER A 73 1.89 7.79 -4.62
C SER A 73 1.15 8.08 -5.92
N THR A 74 1.57 7.40 -6.98
CA THR A 74 0.91 7.38 -8.29
C THR A 74 -0.02 6.19 -8.50
N VAL A 75 -0.24 5.36 -7.49
CA VAL A 75 -1.09 4.16 -7.59
C VAL A 75 -2.56 4.60 -7.63
N ASP A 76 -3.22 4.34 -8.76
CA ASP A 76 -4.65 4.55 -8.96
C ASP A 76 -5.48 3.31 -8.61
N GLY A 77 -6.73 3.51 -8.17
CA GLY A 77 -7.72 2.43 -8.05
C GLY A 77 -7.62 1.56 -6.79
N ARG A 78 -7.15 2.11 -5.67
CA ARG A 78 -7.10 1.41 -4.38
C ARG A 78 -8.49 0.93 -3.95
N CYS A 79 -8.58 -0.34 -3.53
CA CYS A 79 -9.71 -0.77 -2.72
C CYS A 79 -9.57 -0.10 -1.34
N GLY A 80 -10.65 0.45 -0.79
CA GLY A 80 -10.61 1.27 0.43
C GLY A 80 -10.25 0.54 1.73
N ASN A 81 -9.64 -0.65 1.68
CA ASN A 81 -9.22 -1.40 2.86
C ASN A 81 -7.77 -1.07 3.22
N MET A 82 -7.55 -0.60 4.44
CA MET A 82 -6.22 -0.41 5.02
C MET A 82 -5.61 -1.77 5.41
N ASP A 83 -4.29 -1.93 5.27
CA ASP A 83 -3.57 -3.11 5.75
C ASP A 83 -3.19 -3.00 7.23
N GLY A 84 -3.15 -1.77 7.76
CA GLY A 84 -2.93 -1.51 9.17
C GLY A 84 -3.13 -0.04 9.51
N GLU A 85 -2.93 0.29 10.79
CA GLU A 85 -3.05 1.64 11.35
C GLU A 85 -1.85 1.91 12.27
N ILE A 86 -1.39 3.16 12.28
CA ILE A 86 -0.40 3.68 13.22
C ILE A 86 -1.10 4.01 14.54
N THR A 87 -0.74 3.31 15.62
CA THR A 87 -1.49 3.33 16.88
C THR A 87 -0.80 4.06 18.02
N SER A 88 0.49 4.40 17.87
CA SER A 88 1.26 5.12 18.88
C SER A 88 2.24 6.11 18.28
N GLN A 89 2.73 7.03 19.11
CA GLN A 89 3.68 8.08 18.72
C GLN A 89 4.85 8.10 19.71
N THR A 90 6.03 8.44 19.22
CA THR A 90 7.20 8.71 20.05
C THR A 90 6.96 9.89 21.01
N ALA A 91 7.66 9.89 22.15
CA ALA A 91 7.55 10.97 23.13
C ALA A 91 8.01 12.34 22.57
N ASN A 92 9.03 12.33 21.71
CA ASN A 92 9.46 13.49 20.93
C ASN A 92 9.25 13.18 19.45
N GLY A 93 8.54 14.05 18.73
CA GLY A 93 8.23 13.91 17.29
C GLY A 93 9.43 14.01 16.34
N THR A 94 10.64 13.82 16.86
CA THR A 94 11.89 13.77 16.10
C THR A 94 12.66 12.46 16.31
N ASP A 95 12.36 11.74 17.38
CA ASP A 95 13.03 10.47 17.70
C ASP A 95 12.56 9.38 16.73
N ALA A 96 13.47 8.48 16.33
CA ALA A 96 13.07 7.33 15.52
C ALA A 96 12.17 6.39 16.33
N PRO A 97 11.06 5.89 15.77
CA PRO A 97 10.21 4.93 16.45
C PRO A 97 10.95 3.60 16.67
N THR A 98 10.68 2.96 17.79
CA THR A 98 11.33 1.69 18.19
C THR A 98 10.35 0.54 18.37
N GLU A 99 9.04 0.81 18.30
CA GLU A 99 7.98 -0.17 18.53
C GLU A 99 7.06 -0.29 17.31
N ASN A 100 6.56 -1.49 17.01
CA ASN A 100 5.63 -1.69 15.89
C ASN A 100 4.35 -0.86 16.06
N GLY A 101 3.93 -0.18 15.00
CA GLY A 101 2.78 0.73 15.02
C GLY A 101 3.09 2.09 15.64
N GLN A 102 4.34 2.40 15.94
CA GLN A 102 4.78 3.69 16.44
C GLN A 102 5.32 4.58 15.30
N SER A 103 4.95 5.85 15.29
CA SER A 103 5.53 6.86 14.40
C SER A 103 6.11 8.04 15.16
N ASN A 104 6.88 8.89 14.48
CA ASN A 104 7.30 10.19 15.01
C ASN A 104 6.44 11.37 14.54
N PHE A 105 5.35 11.12 13.83
CA PHE A 105 4.54 12.16 13.16
C PHE A 105 3.05 12.13 13.51
N GLY A 106 2.58 11.16 14.29
CA GLY A 106 1.20 11.10 14.78
C GLY A 106 0.62 9.68 14.86
N THR A 107 -0.68 9.60 15.15
CA THR A 107 -1.44 8.35 15.27
C THR A 107 -2.75 8.41 14.48
N GLY A 108 -3.38 7.26 14.25
CA GLY A 108 -4.65 7.14 13.53
C GLY A 108 -4.51 7.10 12.01
N TYR A 109 -3.28 7.09 11.50
CA TYR A 109 -3.03 7.00 10.06
C TYR A 109 -3.09 5.54 9.59
N GLY A 110 -3.97 5.27 8.63
CA GLY A 110 -4.01 4.00 7.93
C GLY A 110 -2.86 3.88 6.92
N TYR A 111 -2.37 2.67 6.71
CA TYR A 111 -1.34 2.40 5.70
C TYR A 111 -1.66 1.17 4.86
N GLN A 112 -1.06 1.11 3.67
CA GLN A 112 -1.08 -0.05 2.77
C GLN A 112 0.35 -0.47 2.45
N ARG A 113 0.59 -1.77 2.32
CA ARG A 113 1.87 -2.34 1.89
C ARG A 113 1.85 -2.44 0.36
N ILE A 114 2.86 -1.84 -0.26
CA ILE A 114 3.04 -1.88 -1.72
C ILE A 114 4.43 -2.47 -1.96
N ASP A 115 4.47 -3.73 -2.36
CA ASP A 115 5.71 -4.47 -2.60
C ASP A 115 6.67 -4.45 -1.40
N ASP A 116 7.74 -3.65 -1.43
CA ASP A 116 8.75 -3.53 -0.36
C ASP A 116 8.66 -2.22 0.43
N HIS A 117 7.74 -1.32 0.06
CA HIS A 117 7.48 -0.08 0.78
C HIS A 117 6.08 -0.08 1.40
N ILE A 118 5.81 0.91 2.24
CA ILE A 118 4.46 1.19 2.70
C ILE A 118 4.05 2.58 2.25
N GLU A 119 2.75 2.78 2.19
CA GLU A 119 2.21 4.08 1.93
C GLU A 119 1.19 4.43 2.99
N VAL A 120 1.30 5.64 3.52
CA VAL A 120 0.51 6.11 4.66
C VAL A 120 -0.44 7.18 4.16
N LEU A 121 -1.73 7.06 4.49
CA LEU A 121 -2.73 8.07 4.16
C LEU A 121 -2.62 9.23 5.17
N ILE A 122 -2.03 10.34 4.74
CA ILE A 122 -1.82 11.56 5.53
C ILE A 122 -2.49 12.72 4.77
N ASP A 123 -3.37 13.47 5.43
CA ASP A 123 -4.07 14.62 4.84
C ASP A 123 -4.77 14.30 3.50
N ASN A 124 -5.42 13.14 3.43
CA ASN A 124 -6.06 12.61 2.21
C ASN A 124 -5.09 12.32 1.03
N GLN A 125 -3.78 12.28 1.27
CA GLN A 125 -2.76 11.92 0.29
C GLN A 125 -2.03 10.64 0.74
N TRP A 126 -1.76 9.73 -0.21
CA TRP A 126 -0.92 8.58 0.04
C TRP A 126 0.54 8.99 -0.09
N ILE A 127 1.24 9.01 1.04
CA ILE A 127 2.65 9.36 1.10
C ILE A 127 3.48 8.09 1.10
N VAL A 128 4.52 8.04 0.27
CA VAL A 128 5.42 6.89 0.15
C VAL A 128 6.43 6.89 1.29
N PHE A 129 6.60 5.71 1.90
CA PHE A 129 7.56 5.43 2.96
C PHE A 129 8.38 4.20 2.59
N GLU A 130 9.66 4.40 2.34
CA GLU A 130 10.59 3.33 2.00
C GLU A 130 11.28 2.78 3.25
N GLN A 131 11.73 1.53 3.19
CA GLN A 131 12.52 0.98 4.29
C GLN A 131 13.85 1.73 4.42
N ASP A 132 14.44 1.72 5.61
CA ASP A 132 15.76 2.33 5.84
C ASP A 132 16.79 1.81 4.82
N ALA A 133 17.28 2.72 3.96
CA ALA A 133 18.24 2.45 2.90
C ALA A 133 19.66 2.23 3.44
N THR A 134 19.92 2.53 4.71
CA THR A 134 21.22 2.27 5.35
C THR A 134 21.42 0.79 5.66
N VAL A 135 20.35 -0.01 5.62
CA VAL A 135 20.39 -1.46 5.82
C VAL A 135 20.46 -2.15 4.45
N PRO A 136 21.52 -2.91 4.13
CA PRO A 136 21.63 -3.56 2.84
C PRO A 136 20.52 -4.61 2.66
N ARG A 137 19.91 -4.66 1.47
CA ARG A 137 19.02 -5.77 1.10
C ARG A 137 19.87 -6.99 0.80
N MET A 138 19.56 -8.09 1.47
CA MET A 138 20.26 -9.37 1.34
C MET A 138 19.28 -10.51 1.11
N VAL A 139 19.73 -11.54 0.38
CA VAL A 139 18.99 -12.77 0.14
C VAL A 139 19.92 -13.97 0.18
N MET A 140 19.49 -15.05 0.84
CA MET A 140 20.19 -16.33 0.85
C MET A 140 19.55 -17.26 -0.18
N VAL A 141 20.29 -17.67 -1.20
CA VAL A 141 19.83 -18.58 -2.26
C VAL A 141 20.92 -19.62 -2.51
N ASP A 142 20.52 -20.89 -2.58
CA ASP A 142 21.43 -22.02 -2.84
C ASP A 142 22.70 -22.04 -1.95
N GLY A 143 22.55 -21.66 -0.67
CA GLY A 143 23.64 -21.59 0.30
C GLY A 143 24.61 -20.43 0.12
N LYS A 144 24.32 -19.49 -0.80
CA LYS A 144 25.08 -18.26 -1.02
C LYS A 144 24.29 -17.06 -0.54
N LEU A 145 24.97 -16.13 0.13
CA LEU A 145 24.41 -14.85 0.52
C LEU A 145 24.67 -13.83 -0.58
N TYR A 146 23.61 -13.20 -1.07
CA TYR A 146 23.68 -12.13 -2.06
C TYR A 146 23.24 -10.80 -1.45
N GLN A 147 23.86 -9.71 -1.89
CA GLN A 147 23.50 -8.34 -1.53
C GLN A 147 23.14 -7.52 -2.76
N GLU A 148 22.13 -6.67 -2.61
CA GLU A 148 21.73 -5.72 -3.64
C GLU A 148 22.88 -4.77 -3.99
N THR A 149 23.13 -4.59 -5.29
CA THR A 149 24.21 -3.73 -5.78
C THR A 149 23.80 -2.28 -5.96
N GLY A 150 22.49 -2.01 -6.01
CA GLY A 150 21.91 -0.73 -6.41
C GLY A 150 21.90 -0.51 -7.93
N ASN A 151 22.37 -1.48 -8.72
CA ASN A 151 22.28 -1.43 -10.17
C ASN A 151 20.95 -1.99 -10.66
N LEU A 152 20.45 -1.42 -11.76
CA LEU A 152 19.40 -2.05 -12.54
C LEU A 152 19.97 -3.21 -13.38
N PRO A 153 19.17 -4.24 -13.65
CA PRO A 153 19.48 -5.30 -14.60
C PRO A 153 20.01 -4.73 -15.93
N SER A 154 21.10 -5.29 -16.43
CA SER A 154 21.68 -4.86 -17.71
C SER A 154 20.80 -5.21 -18.92
N GLU A 155 19.95 -6.23 -18.79
CA GLU A 155 19.03 -6.68 -19.83
C GLU A 155 17.67 -7.08 -19.23
N PRO A 156 16.55 -6.79 -19.92
CA PRO A 156 15.22 -7.21 -19.47
C PRO A 156 15.10 -8.73 -19.51
N PHE A 157 14.67 -9.33 -18.40
CA PHE A 157 14.42 -10.77 -18.34
C PHE A 157 13.03 -11.11 -18.90
N CYS A 158 13.00 -11.95 -19.93
CA CYS A 158 11.76 -12.58 -20.43
C CYS A 158 11.89 -14.11 -20.36
N GLY A 159 11.51 -14.68 -19.22
CA GLY A 159 11.63 -16.12 -18.98
C GLY A 159 10.82 -16.58 -17.76
N THR A 160 10.91 -17.87 -17.43
CA THR A 160 10.38 -18.43 -16.19
C THR A 160 11.40 -18.18 -15.07
N PRO A 161 10.99 -17.67 -13.89
CA PRO A 161 11.88 -17.59 -12.73
C PRO A 161 12.52 -18.93 -12.37
N ASP A 162 13.76 -18.89 -11.86
CA ASP A 162 14.46 -20.09 -11.38
C ASP A 162 13.95 -20.53 -10.01
N GLY A 163 13.46 -19.58 -9.22
CA GLY A 163 12.83 -19.82 -7.93
C GLY A 163 12.18 -18.57 -7.37
N SER A 164 11.74 -18.68 -6.12
CA SER A 164 11.12 -17.58 -5.40
C SER A 164 11.68 -17.50 -3.97
N ILE A 165 11.86 -16.27 -3.48
CA ILE A 165 12.03 -15.92 -2.08
C ILE A 165 10.69 -16.15 -1.38
N THR A 166 10.67 -17.07 -0.43
CA THR A 166 9.44 -17.54 0.22
C THR A 166 9.31 -17.10 1.66
N SER A 167 10.38 -16.56 2.26
CA SER A 167 10.37 -16.06 3.62
C SER A 167 11.18 -14.78 3.76
N LYS A 168 10.93 -14.07 4.87
CA LYS A 168 11.71 -12.92 5.30
C LYS A 168 12.20 -13.11 6.74
N THR A 169 13.29 -12.44 7.10
CA THR A 169 13.76 -12.38 8.48
C THR A 169 12.73 -11.65 9.36
N ALA A 170 12.76 -11.93 10.66
CA ALA A 170 11.89 -11.26 11.62
C ALA A 170 12.26 -9.79 11.82
N ASN A 171 13.55 -9.46 11.69
CA ASN A 171 14.06 -8.09 11.73
C ASN A 171 14.81 -7.78 10.43
N ARG A 172 14.56 -6.61 9.85
CA ARG A 172 15.20 -6.13 8.62
C ARG A 172 16.74 -6.10 8.70
N ASN A 173 17.29 -5.93 9.90
CA ASN A 173 18.73 -5.87 10.12
C ASN A 173 19.39 -7.25 10.22
N ASP A 174 18.61 -8.33 10.32
CA ASP A 174 19.15 -9.67 10.40
C ASP A 174 19.70 -10.12 9.04
N VAL A 175 20.81 -10.86 9.07
CA VAL A 175 21.34 -11.54 7.89
C VAL A 175 20.47 -12.77 7.62
N PRO A 176 19.97 -13.00 6.40
CA PRO A 176 19.25 -14.21 6.06
C PRO A 176 20.11 -15.47 6.29
N THR A 177 19.54 -16.49 6.94
CA THR A 177 20.26 -17.73 7.29
C THR A 177 19.67 -18.98 6.64
N GLU A 178 18.49 -18.86 6.02
CA GLU A 178 17.78 -19.97 5.37
C GLU A 178 17.73 -19.75 3.85
N ASN A 179 17.76 -20.82 3.06
CA ASN A 179 17.60 -20.69 1.61
C ASN A 179 16.22 -20.11 1.27
N ASN A 180 16.20 -19.25 0.26
CA ASN A 180 15.04 -18.50 -0.22
C ASN A 180 14.45 -17.54 0.83
N GLN A 181 15.30 -17.06 1.74
CA GLN A 181 14.97 -16.02 2.71
C GLN A 181 15.65 -14.71 2.32
N SER A 182 14.94 -13.59 2.43
CA SER A 182 15.54 -12.26 2.38
C SER A 182 15.39 -11.52 3.70
N ASN A 183 16.04 -10.38 3.84
CA ASN A 183 15.80 -9.48 4.98
C ASN A 183 14.79 -8.36 4.68
N PHE A 184 14.32 -8.21 3.44
CA PHE A 184 13.55 -7.04 3.01
C PHE A 184 12.11 -7.37 2.57
N SER A 185 11.90 -8.54 1.95
CA SER A 185 10.57 -9.00 1.54
C SER A 185 10.52 -10.49 1.25
N ASP A 186 9.36 -11.09 1.46
CA ASP A 186 9.01 -12.39 0.90
C ASP A 186 8.26 -12.23 -0.43
N ASN A 187 7.86 -13.36 -1.03
CA ASN A 187 7.07 -13.42 -2.25
C ASN A 187 7.70 -12.63 -3.42
N ARG A 188 8.98 -12.89 -3.66
CA ARG A 188 9.72 -12.36 -4.82
C ARG A 188 10.24 -13.50 -5.66
N ASP A 189 10.30 -13.31 -6.95
CA ASP A 189 10.94 -14.26 -7.85
C ASP A 189 12.41 -13.90 -8.03
N PHE A 190 13.26 -14.89 -8.28
CA PHE A 190 14.66 -14.68 -8.63
C PHE A 190 15.08 -15.51 -9.85
N VAL A 191 16.11 -15.02 -10.52
CA VAL A 191 16.75 -15.68 -11.66
C VAL A 191 18.26 -15.64 -11.51
N PHE A 192 18.93 -16.74 -11.88
CA PHE A 192 20.38 -16.81 -11.95
C PHE A 192 20.87 -16.20 -13.26
N ILE A 193 21.84 -15.30 -13.14
CA ILE A 193 22.47 -14.64 -14.29
C ILE A 193 23.82 -15.28 -14.57
N ASP A 194 24.61 -15.46 -13.51
CA ASP A 194 25.86 -16.20 -13.52
C ASP A 194 26.12 -16.80 -12.12
N GLU A 195 27.34 -17.30 -11.88
CA GLU A 195 27.67 -17.95 -10.61
C GLU A 195 27.55 -17.01 -9.40
N ASP A 196 27.71 -15.69 -9.61
CA ASP A 196 27.81 -14.70 -8.54
C ASP A 196 26.71 -13.63 -8.60
N THR A 197 25.82 -13.69 -9.60
CA THR A 197 24.79 -12.67 -9.84
C THR A 197 23.41 -13.30 -9.98
N ILE A 198 22.44 -12.74 -9.25
CA ILE A 198 21.02 -13.01 -9.43
C ILE A 198 20.26 -11.70 -9.64
N TYR A 199 19.14 -11.77 -10.35
CA TYR A 199 18.15 -10.71 -10.33
C TYR A 199 16.96 -11.12 -9.47
N VAL A 200 16.45 -10.20 -8.66
CA VAL A 200 15.27 -10.40 -7.82
C VAL A 200 14.16 -9.44 -8.26
N SER A 201 12.94 -9.94 -8.40
CA SER A 201 11.80 -9.12 -8.84
C SER A 201 11.52 -7.99 -7.85
N ALA A 202 11.16 -6.82 -8.36
CA ALA A 202 10.58 -5.70 -7.64
C ALA A 202 9.39 -5.16 -8.47
N THR A 203 8.62 -4.22 -7.93
CA THR A 203 7.60 -3.53 -8.73
C THR A 203 8.11 -2.11 -9.07
N PRO A 204 8.25 -1.71 -10.34
CA PRO A 204 7.92 -2.41 -11.59
C PRO A 204 9.09 -3.22 -12.22
N ASP A 205 10.29 -3.14 -11.68
CA ASP A 205 11.53 -3.61 -12.32
C ASP A 205 12.16 -4.83 -11.60
N TRP A 206 13.40 -5.17 -11.90
CA TRP A 206 14.16 -6.15 -11.13
C TRP A 206 15.36 -5.46 -10.48
N MET A 207 15.88 -6.05 -9.42
CA MET A 207 17.05 -5.57 -8.68
C MET A 207 18.21 -6.52 -8.90
N GLU A 208 19.43 -5.99 -9.11
CA GLU A 208 20.65 -6.80 -9.19
C GLU A 208 21.20 -7.11 -7.80
N PHE A 209 21.53 -8.38 -7.57
CA PHE A 209 22.14 -8.88 -6.36
C PHE A 209 23.41 -9.68 -6.69
N LYS A 210 24.47 -9.48 -5.92
CA LYS A 210 25.74 -10.21 -6.07
C LYS A 210 26.15 -10.95 -4.81
N VAL A 211 26.80 -12.10 -4.96
CA VAL A 211 27.32 -12.89 -3.85
C VAL A 211 28.28 -12.05 -3.03
N ILE A 212 28.09 -12.07 -1.71
CA ILE A 212 29.03 -11.51 -0.74
C ILE A 212 30.02 -12.63 -0.37
N THR A 213 31.31 -12.34 -0.44
CA THR A 213 32.35 -13.27 0.02
C THR A 213 32.87 -12.85 1.39
N ASP A 214 33.51 -13.77 2.13
CA ASP A 214 34.13 -13.46 3.43
C ASP A 214 35.13 -12.28 3.39
N SER A 215 35.60 -11.87 2.21
CA SER A 215 36.44 -10.68 2.00
C SER A 215 35.69 -9.35 2.00
N ASP A 216 34.36 -9.36 1.95
CA ASP A 216 33.51 -8.17 1.80
C ASP A 216 32.85 -7.73 3.13
N VAL A 217 33.12 -8.43 4.24
CA VAL A 217 32.56 -8.19 5.59
C VAL A 217 33.57 -7.57 6.55
#